data_AF-A0A8J3CH61-F1
#
_entry.id   AF-A0A8J3CH61-F1
#
_cell.length_a   1.000
_cell.length_b   1.000
_cell.length_c   1.000
_cell.angle_alpha   90.00
_cell.angle_beta   90.00
_cell.angle_gamma   90.00
#
_symmetry.space_group_name_H-M   'P 1'
#
loop_
_entity.id
_entity.type
_entity.pdbx_description
1 polymer ?
#
loop_
_entity_poly.entity_id
_entity_poly.type
_entity_poly.pdbx_seq_one_letter_code
_entity_poly.pdbx_strand_id
1 'polypeptide(L)'
;MGSIEEIEPGDVVLMRSRTALSAAVRLLDGAEVDFAALALEDGMVGEVVGVGPRRFPLAKAVAAHEDTIILRAVRPVDPTPVLHAAKGYIDAAAPFVQQQLVLVALLTLTRPLPPAPSRRRLVRAVLDHTTATLHSVVAHGRQLMLCPEFVAHCHREAGETYRLHADPARRRATGSTLLDWALAQPALSAAGSVPVAAEPTDPATAHREAATTLAPLISHYLIESGLTTGSVGVSTAAAGEGMVTDEDLLRSMVSFGTALAPATGRQEEGGDASRAALGMIHTLAADPHFVTPGDIHRNSALREVTRIQGPTERSRRSP
;
A
#
# COMPACT_ATOMS: atom_id res chain seq x y z
N MET A 1 -10.51 -22.02 15.65
CA MET A 1 -9.30 -21.62 14.92
C MET A 1 -9.38 -22.30 13.57
N GLY A 2 -9.25 -21.55 12.48
CA GLY A 2 -9.26 -22.11 11.13
C GLY A 2 -8.07 -23.01 10.83
N SER A 3 -8.22 -23.88 9.84
CA SER A 3 -7.14 -24.72 9.29
C SER A 3 -6.72 -24.25 7.90
N ILE A 4 -5.45 -24.43 7.54
CA ILE A 4 -4.95 -24.21 6.18
C ILE A 4 -5.64 -25.16 5.18
N GLU A 5 -6.13 -26.30 5.65
CA GLU A 5 -6.83 -27.32 4.84
C GLU A 5 -8.18 -26.84 4.29
N GLU A 6 -8.75 -25.77 4.84
CA GLU A 6 -10.00 -25.16 4.36
C GLU A 6 -9.80 -24.22 3.17
N ILE A 7 -8.54 -23.91 2.83
CA ILE A 7 -8.17 -22.95 1.78
C ILE A 7 -8.20 -23.64 0.42
N GLU A 8 -8.95 -23.07 -0.51
CA GLU A 8 -9.10 -23.57 -1.88
C GLU A 8 -8.41 -22.64 -2.89
N PRO A 9 -7.94 -23.17 -4.04
CA PRO A 9 -7.45 -22.34 -5.13
C PRO A 9 -8.50 -21.30 -5.56
N GLY A 10 -8.06 -20.05 -5.70
CA GLY A 10 -8.93 -18.91 -6.01
C GLY A 10 -9.43 -18.14 -4.78
N ASP A 11 -9.25 -18.67 -3.57
CA ASP A 11 -9.49 -17.90 -2.36
C ASP A 11 -8.56 -16.69 -2.28
N VAL A 12 -9.07 -15.59 -1.73
CA VAL A 12 -8.29 -14.40 -1.44
C VAL A 12 -7.73 -14.51 -0.02
N VAL A 13 -6.42 -14.33 0.10
CA VAL A 13 -5.68 -14.46 1.35
C VAL A 13 -5.29 -13.05 1.82
N LEU A 14 -5.95 -12.56 2.87
CA LEU A 14 -5.62 -11.27 3.48
C LEU A 14 -4.78 -11.48 4.73
N MET A 15 -3.70 -10.71 4.87
CA MET A 15 -2.72 -10.94 5.93
C MET A 15 -2.44 -9.67 6.71
N ARG A 16 -2.11 -9.87 7.99
CA ARG A 16 -1.78 -8.84 8.96
C ARG A 16 -0.31 -8.98 9.38
N SER A 17 0.56 -8.04 9.02
CA SER A 17 1.98 -8.07 9.42
C SER A 17 2.25 -7.24 10.69
N ARG A 18 3.44 -7.43 11.28
CA ARG A 18 3.90 -6.76 12.52
C ARG A 18 4.64 -5.44 12.32
N THR A 19 4.85 -5.02 11.07
CA THR A 19 5.72 -3.88 10.79
C THR A 19 5.02 -2.56 11.09
N ALA A 20 5.79 -1.51 11.39
CA ALA A 20 5.24 -0.17 11.54
C ALA A 20 4.52 0.29 10.25
N LEU A 21 5.10 0.00 9.07
CA LEU A 21 4.51 0.33 7.78
C LEU A 21 3.15 -0.37 7.57
N SER A 22 3.07 -1.65 7.91
CA SER A 22 1.82 -2.43 7.94
C SER A 22 0.79 -1.83 8.89
N ALA A 23 1.21 -1.39 10.08
CA ALA A 23 0.33 -0.71 11.02
C ALA A 23 -0.19 0.62 10.46
N ALA A 24 0.63 1.38 9.74
CA ALA A 24 0.19 2.59 9.04
C ALA A 24 -0.84 2.28 7.95
N VAL A 25 -0.63 1.27 7.10
CA VAL A 25 -1.62 0.86 6.09
C VAL A 25 -2.96 0.54 6.75
N ARG A 26 -2.97 -0.32 7.77
CA ARG A 26 -4.19 -0.68 8.50
C ARG A 26 -4.95 0.52 9.05
N LEU A 27 -4.22 1.43 9.69
CA LEU A 27 -4.80 2.66 10.23
C LEU A 27 -5.46 3.47 9.13
N LEU A 28 -4.70 3.79 8.09
CA LEU A 28 -5.13 4.73 7.05
C LEU A 28 -6.23 4.15 6.17
N ASP A 29 -6.24 2.83 6.01
CA ASP A 29 -7.24 2.08 5.23
C ASP A 29 -8.47 1.66 6.06
N GLY A 30 -8.42 1.89 7.38
CA GLY A 30 -9.47 1.48 8.31
C GLY A 30 -9.74 -0.02 8.27
N ALA A 31 -8.70 -0.84 8.13
CA ALA A 31 -8.79 -2.28 7.96
C ALA A 31 -7.85 -3.01 8.93
N GLU A 32 -8.17 -4.26 9.26
CA GLU A 32 -7.35 -5.07 10.18
C GLU A 32 -6.16 -5.78 9.50
N VAL A 33 -6.11 -5.73 8.16
CA VAL A 33 -5.12 -6.36 7.28
C VAL A 33 -4.40 -5.29 6.46
N ASP A 34 -3.17 -5.58 6.03
CA ASP A 34 -2.32 -4.68 5.23
C ASP A 34 -1.81 -5.31 3.93
N PHE A 35 -2.09 -6.60 3.73
CA PHE A 35 -1.58 -7.35 2.60
C PHE A 35 -2.67 -8.24 2.00
N ALA A 36 -2.58 -8.48 0.69
CA ALA A 36 -3.49 -9.36 -0.05
C ALA A 36 -2.69 -10.26 -1.01
N ALA A 37 -3.09 -11.52 -1.09
CA ALA A 37 -2.57 -12.53 -2.00
C ALA A 37 -3.73 -13.39 -2.53
N LEU A 38 -3.43 -14.23 -3.52
CA LEU A 38 -4.37 -15.21 -4.09
C LEU A 38 -3.90 -16.62 -3.76
N ALA A 39 -4.77 -17.47 -3.21
CA ALA A 39 -4.50 -18.89 -3.06
C ALA A 39 -4.42 -19.54 -4.45
N LEU A 40 -3.36 -20.30 -4.67
CA LEU A 40 -3.10 -21.05 -5.89
C LEU A 40 -3.24 -22.56 -5.61
N GLU A 41 -3.02 -23.35 -6.65
CA GLU A 41 -2.89 -24.80 -6.55
C GLU A 41 -1.67 -25.21 -5.69
N ASP A 42 -1.65 -26.47 -5.27
CA ASP A 42 -0.53 -27.11 -4.55
C ASP A 42 -0.11 -26.43 -3.24
N GLY A 43 -1.05 -25.76 -2.55
CA GLY A 43 -0.76 -25.10 -1.28
C GLY A 43 0.16 -23.88 -1.44
N MET A 44 0.07 -23.20 -2.58
CA MET A 44 0.84 -21.99 -2.88
C MET A 44 -0.04 -20.75 -2.80
N VAL A 45 0.59 -19.58 -2.70
CA VAL A 45 -0.02 -18.27 -2.90
C VAL A 45 0.68 -17.51 -4.02
N GLY A 46 -0.09 -16.76 -4.79
CA GLY A 46 0.36 -15.74 -5.72
C GLY A 46 0.35 -14.39 -5.01
N GLU A 47 1.49 -13.73 -4.99
CA GLU A 47 1.67 -12.43 -4.35
C GLU A 47 2.63 -11.56 -5.15
N VAL A 48 2.56 -10.24 -4.96
CA VAL A 48 3.56 -9.30 -5.48
C VAL A 48 4.32 -8.75 -4.27
N VAL A 49 5.64 -9.00 -4.22
CA VAL A 49 6.50 -8.52 -3.13
C VAL A 49 7.86 -8.15 -3.67
N GLY A 50 8.44 -7.06 -3.16
CA GLY A 50 9.76 -6.59 -3.57
C GLY A 50 9.90 -6.49 -5.10
N VAL A 51 10.60 -7.47 -5.69
CA VAL A 51 10.98 -7.51 -7.11
C VAL A 51 9.88 -7.98 -8.07
N GLY A 52 8.68 -8.34 -7.59
CA GLY A 52 7.52 -8.57 -8.46
C GLY A 52 6.63 -9.75 -8.07
N PRO A 53 5.76 -10.20 -9.00
CA PRO A 53 4.85 -11.32 -8.79
C PRO A 53 5.61 -12.63 -8.61
N ARG A 54 5.20 -13.46 -7.65
CA ARG A 54 5.81 -14.77 -7.39
C ARG A 54 4.82 -15.78 -6.84
N ARG A 55 5.21 -17.07 -6.90
CA ARG A 55 4.61 -18.14 -6.09
C ARG A 55 5.35 -18.26 -4.77
N PHE A 56 4.63 -18.42 -3.67
CA PHE A 56 5.20 -18.66 -2.34
C PHE A 56 4.39 -19.71 -1.56
N PRO A 57 5.00 -20.56 -0.72
CA PRO A 57 4.24 -21.56 0.04
C PRO A 57 3.26 -20.91 1.02
N LEU A 58 1.98 -21.29 0.94
CA LEU A 58 0.89 -20.75 1.76
C LEU A 58 1.17 -20.89 3.26
N ALA A 59 1.64 -22.07 3.70
CA ALA A 59 1.97 -22.30 5.10
C ALA A 59 3.07 -21.36 5.62
N LYS A 60 4.05 -21.02 4.77
CA LYS A 60 5.09 -20.05 5.14
C LYS A 60 4.54 -18.63 5.17
N ALA A 61 3.62 -18.28 4.26
CA ALA A 61 2.96 -16.99 4.24
C ALA A 61 2.17 -16.77 5.54
N VAL A 62 1.31 -17.73 5.91
CA VAL A 62 0.53 -17.70 7.16
C VAL A 62 1.44 -17.59 8.38
N ALA A 63 2.49 -18.41 8.46
CA ALA A 63 3.41 -18.40 9.60
C ALA A 63 4.21 -17.09 9.77
N ALA A 64 4.38 -16.31 8.69
CA ALA A 64 5.08 -15.03 8.72
C ALA A 64 4.22 -13.87 9.26
N HIS A 65 2.90 -14.04 9.32
CA HIS A 65 1.93 -13.00 9.67
C HIS A 65 1.31 -13.22 11.06
N GLU A 66 0.69 -12.18 11.63
CA GLU A 66 -0.02 -12.26 12.90
C GLU A 66 -1.35 -12.97 12.78
N ASP A 67 -2.07 -12.62 11.72
CA ASP A 67 -3.42 -13.07 11.43
C ASP A 67 -3.57 -13.18 9.93
N THR A 68 -4.34 -14.17 9.49
CA THR A 68 -4.66 -14.43 8.09
C THR A 68 -6.16 -14.68 7.98
N ILE A 69 -6.81 -13.93 7.09
CA ILE A 69 -8.23 -14.03 6.79
C ILE A 69 -8.36 -14.61 5.38
N ILE A 70 -9.16 -15.66 5.25
CA ILE A 70 -9.42 -16.32 3.99
C ILE A 70 -10.81 -15.91 3.52
N LEU A 71 -10.87 -15.32 2.34
CA LEU A 71 -12.11 -14.88 1.71
C LEU A 71 -12.38 -15.69 0.45
N ARG A 72 -13.64 -16.10 0.25
CA ARG A 72 -14.09 -16.83 -0.94
C ARG A 72 -15.23 -16.11 -1.62
N ALA A 73 -15.35 -16.26 -2.94
CA ALA A 73 -16.52 -15.79 -3.68
C ALA A 73 -17.82 -16.30 -3.03
N VAL A 74 -18.78 -15.39 -2.81
CA VAL A 74 -20.11 -15.73 -2.27
C VAL A 74 -20.87 -16.62 -3.24
N ARG A 75 -20.75 -16.32 -4.54
CA ARG A 75 -21.32 -17.15 -5.59
C ARG A 75 -20.32 -18.26 -5.94
N PRO A 76 -20.76 -19.53 -6.03
CA PRO A 76 -19.91 -20.59 -6.52
C PRO A 76 -19.58 -20.31 -7.99
N VAL A 77 -18.31 -20.03 -8.24
CA VAL A 77 -17.76 -19.76 -9.57
C VAL A 77 -16.52 -20.61 -9.75
N ASP A 78 -16.28 -21.08 -10.97
CA ASP A 78 -15.04 -21.79 -11.30
C ASP A 78 -13.85 -20.82 -11.13
N PRO A 79 -12.86 -21.10 -10.26
CA PRO A 79 -11.73 -20.20 -10.04
C PRO A 79 -10.72 -20.21 -11.19
N THR A 80 -10.81 -21.14 -12.14
CA THR A 80 -9.84 -21.34 -13.23
C THR A 80 -9.49 -20.06 -13.99
N PRO A 81 -10.44 -19.18 -14.37
CA PRO A 81 -10.09 -17.94 -15.07
C PRO A 81 -9.24 -16.97 -14.23
N VAL A 82 -9.49 -16.90 -12.92
CA VAL A 82 -8.71 -16.07 -11.99
C VAL A 82 -7.30 -16.64 -11.82
N LEU A 83 -7.20 -17.96 -11.66
CA LEU A 83 -5.92 -18.66 -11.52
C LEU A 83 -5.08 -18.54 -12.81
N HIS A 84 -5.72 -18.59 -13.97
CA HIS A 84 -5.06 -18.37 -15.26
C HIS A 84 -4.47 -16.96 -15.37
N ALA A 85 -5.22 -15.93 -14.98
CA ALA A 85 -4.72 -14.55 -14.96
C ALA A 85 -3.53 -14.41 -14.00
N ALA A 86 -3.62 -14.95 -12.78
CA ALA A 86 -2.53 -14.94 -11.80
C ALA A 86 -1.26 -15.64 -12.33
N LYS A 87 -1.42 -16.79 -12.99
CA LYS A 87 -0.33 -17.49 -13.66
C LYS A 87 0.31 -16.61 -14.73
N GLY A 88 -0.48 -15.91 -15.55
CA GLY A 88 0.01 -14.97 -16.56
C GLY A 88 0.94 -13.91 -15.98
N TYR A 89 0.53 -13.25 -14.89
CA TYR A 89 1.36 -12.24 -14.20
C TYR A 89 2.65 -12.80 -13.62
N ILE A 90 2.59 -13.98 -13.00
CA ILE A 90 3.75 -14.64 -12.39
C ILE A 90 4.74 -15.10 -13.45
N ASP A 91 4.25 -15.76 -14.51
CA ASP A 91 5.11 -16.36 -15.53
C ASP A 91 5.69 -15.31 -16.48
N ALA A 92 4.98 -14.20 -16.70
CA ALA A 92 5.50 -13.08 -17.49
C ALA A 92 6.72 -12.41 -16.85
N ALA A 93 7.03 -12.70 -15.57
CA ALA A 93 8.01 -11.99 -14.76
C ALA A 93 7.89 -10.48 -14.96
N ALA A 94 6.64 -10.02 -15.08
CA ALA A 94 6.32 -8.68 -15.55
C ALA A 94 7.08 -7.67 -14.68
N PRO A 95 7.47 -6.50 -15.23
CA PRO A 95 8.40 -5.58 -14.60
C PRO A 95 7.80 -4.88 -13.36
N PHE A 96 6.77 -5.44 -12.74
CA PHE A 96 6.16 -4.94 -11.54
C PHE A 96 7.09 -5.05 -10.33
N VAL A 97 7.02 -4.05 -9.47
CA VAL A 97 7.61 -4.07 -8.13
C VAL A 97 6.56 -3.63 -7.13
N GLN A 98 6.56 -4.28 -5.99
CA GLN A 98 5.64 -3.93 -4.92
C GLN A 98 6.25 -2.82 -4.07
N GLN A 99 5.47 -1.78 -3.82
CA GLN A 99 5.88 -0.64 -3.02
C GLN A 99 4.79 -0.22 -2.05
N GLN A 100 4.74 -0.87 -0.88
CA GLN A 100 3.78 -0.53 0.19
C GLN A 100 3.85 0.95 0.61
N LEU A 101 5.01 1.59 0.43
CA LEU A 101 5.20 3.02 0.67
C LEU A 101 4.30 3.88 -0.22
N VAL A 102 4.09 3.50 -1.48
CA VAL A 102 3.18 4.21 -2.40
C VAL A 102 1.75 4.15 -1.88
N LEU A 103 1.31 2.98 -1.39
CA LEU A 103 0.00 2.84 -0.75
C LEU A 103 -0.11 3.76 0.47
N VAL A 104 0.89 3.78 1.36
CA VAL A 104 0.89 4.67 2.54
C VAL A 104 0.86 6.14 2.11
N ALA A 105 1.68 6.56 1.15
CA ALA A 105 1.69 7.92 0.63
C ALA A 105 0.31 8.33 0.12
N LEU A 106 -0.29 7.54 -0.78
CA LEU A 106 -1.63 7.81 -1.31
C LEU A 106 -2.67 7.91 -0.21
N LEU A 107 -2.66 6.97 0.75
CA LEU A 107 -3.61 6.99 1.85
C LEU A 107 -3.41 8.21 2.77
N THR A 108 -2.18 8.64 3.06
CA THR A 108 -1.94 9.84 3.88
C THR A 108 -2.44 11.13 3.22
N LEU A 109 -2.50 11.17 1.88
CA LEU A 109 -2.97 12.31 1.13
C LEU A 109 -4.49 12.31 0.94
N THR A 110 -5.10 11.13 0.84
CA THR A 110 -6.49 10.93 0.39
C THR A 110 -7.43 10.47 1.51
N ARG A 111 -6.90 10.35 2.73
CA ARG A 111 -7.66 9.99 3.95
C ARG A 111 -7.44 11.08 5.01
N PRO A 112 -8.45 11.36 5.84
CA PRO A 112 -8.27 12.22 6.99
C PRO A 112 -7.36 11.53 7.99
N LEU A 113 -6.34 12.25 8.40
CA LEU A 113 -5.37 11.81 9.39
C LEU A 113 -5.74 12.39 10.75
N PRO A 114 -5.79 11.56 11.82
CA PRO A 114 -5.86 12.03 13.19
C PRO A 114 -4.86 13.17 13.44
N PRO A 115 -5.28 14.28 14.08
CA PRO A 115 -4.40 15.39 14.37
C PRO A 115 -3.33 14.95 15.37
N ALA A 116 -2.05 15.15 15.03
CA ALA A 116 -0.92 14.91 15.91
C ALA A 116 0.22 15.89 15.57
N PRO A 117 1.04 16.32 16.54
CA PRO A 117 2.18 17.21 16.29
C PRO A 117 3.15 16.66 15.24
N SER A 118 3.44 15.35 15.26
CA SER A 118 4.34 14.71 14.31
C SER A 118 3.73 14.44 12.92
N ARG A 119 2.42 14.69 12.72
CA ARG A 119 1.71 14.36 11.48
C ARG A 119 2.37 14.93 10.23
N ARG A 120 2.67 16.23 10.21
CA ARG A 120 3.25 16.90 9.04
C ARG A 120 4.61 16.33 8.68
N ARG A 121 5.40 16.04 9.71
CA ARG A 121 6.73 15.44 9.56
C ARG A 121 6.66 14.02 9.02
N LEU A 122 5.74 13.20 9.55
CA LEU A 122 5.51 11.87 9.02
C LEU A 122 5.10 11.92 7.54
N VAL A 123 4.11 12.75 7.19
CA VAL A 123 3.63 12.83 5.81
C VAL A 123 4.74 13.27 4.87
N ARG A 124 5.48 14.33 5.21
CA ARG A 124 6.63 14.77 4.41
C ARG A 124 7.64 13.64 4.21
N ALA A 125 8.06 12.98 5.29
CA ALA A 125 9.04 11.90 5.20
C ALA A 125 8.53 10.73 4.33
N VAL A 126 7.25 10.34 4.47
CA VAL A 126 6.63 9.32 3.63
C VAL A 126 6.69 9.73 2.16
N LEU A 127 6.31 10.97 1.83
CA LEU A 127 6.32 11.47 0.45
C LEU A 127 7.72 11.52 -0.13
N ASP A 128 8.70 12.04 0.62
CA ASP A 128 10.09 12.16 0.18
C ASP A 128 10.70 10.78 -0.11
N HIS A 129 10.55 9.83 0.81
CA HIS A 129 11.04 8.45 0.63
C HIS A 129 10.31 7.72 -0.50
N THR A 130 8.99 7.93 -0.64
CA THR A 130 8.21 7.31 -1.71
C THR A 130 8.62 7.87 -3.07
N THR A 131 8.86 9.18 -3.17
CA THR A 131 9.36 9.83 -4.40
C THR A 131 10.71 9.24 -4.82
N ALA A 132 11.65 9.10 -3.89
CA ALA A 132 12.94 8.47 -4.18
C ALA A 132 12.78 7.01 -4.66
N THR A 133 11.89 6.26 -4.02
CA THR A 133 11.57 4.89 -4.42
C THR A 133 10.97 4.83 -5.83
N LEU A 134 10.04 5.73 -6.16
CA LEU A 134 9.42 5.81 -7.49
C LEU A 134 10.43 6.12 -8.58
N HIS A 135 11.37 7.03 -8.32
CA HIS A 135 12.46 7.30 -9.26
C HIS A 135 13.32 6.06 -9.50
N SER A 136 13.62 5.29 -8.45
CA SER A 136 14.32 4.01 -8.59
C SER A 136 13.52 3.02 -9.44
N VAL A 137 12.20 2.91 -9.25
CA VAL A 137 11.31 2.06 -10.08
C VAL A 137 11.45 2.44 -11.56
N VAL A 138 11.29 3.72 -11.88
CA VAL A 138 11.34 4.23 -13.26
C VAL A 138 12.74 4.06 -13.86
N ALA A 139 13.79 4.38 -13.12
CA ALA A 139 15.18 4.26 -13.58
C ALA A 139 15.57 2.83 -13.95
N HIS A 140 14.94 1.83 -13.33
CA HIS A 140 15.16 0.41 -13.61
C HIS A 140 14.16 -0.16 -14.63
N GLY A 141 13.37 0.68 -15.30
CA GLY A 141 12.36 0.25 -16.28
C GLY A 141 11.27 -0.62 -15.67
N ARG A 142 11.01 -0.46 -14.36
CA ARG A 142 10.00 -1.21 -13.62
C ARG A 142 8.67 -0.44 -13.60
N GLN A 143 7.58 -1.16 -13.32
CA GLN A 143 6.25 -0.60 -13.11
C GLN A 143 5.79 -0.90 -11.68
N LEU A 144 4.85 -0.11 -11.17
CA LEU A 144 4.26 -0.41 -9.86
C LEU A 144 3.11 -1.40 -9.98
N MET A 145 3.02 -2.30 -9.01
CA MET A 145 1.79 -3.04 -8.73
C MET A 145 1.71 -3.30 -7.23
N LEU A 146 0.61 -2.87 -6.61
CA LEU A 146 0.33 -3.18 -5.21
C LEU A 146 -0.23 -4.60 -5.09
N CYS A 147 0.02 -5.26 -3.95
CA CYS A 147 -0.49 -6.62 -3.69
C CYS A 147 -2.03 -6.74 -3.87
N PRO A 148 -2.86 -5.84 -3.32
CA PRO A 148 -4.31 -5.87 -3.58
C PRO A 148 -4.67 -5.62 -5.05
N GLU A 149 -3.89 -4.84 -5.79
CA GLU A 149 -4.13 -4.61 -7.22
C GLU A 149 -3.90 -5.89 -8.03
N PHE A 150 -2.88 -6.68 -7.71
CA PHE A 150 -2.67 -8.00 -8.32
C PHE A 150 -3.91 -8.89 -8.18
N VAL A 151 -4.45 -9.02 -6.97
CA VAL A 151 -5.66 -9.82 -6.73
C VAL A 151 -6.84 -9.28 -7.53
N ALA A 152 -7.06 -7.96 -7.49
CA ALA A 152 -8.14 -7.31 -8.21
C ALA A 152 -7.99 -7.42 -9.74
N HIS A 153 -6.76 -7.37 -10.27
CA HIS A 153 -6.47 -7.53 -11.70
C HIS A 153 -6.76 -8.96 -12.15
N CYS A 154 -6.34 -9.97 -11.39
CA CYS A 154 -6.65 -11.37 -11.70
C CYS A 154 -8.17 -11.60 -11.76
N HIS A 155 -8.91 -11.04 -10.81
CA HIS A 155 -10.37 -11.11 -10.79
C HIS A 155 -11.05 -10.33 -11.92
N ARG A 156 -10.51 -9.16 -12.29
CA ARG A 156 -11.05 -8.36 -13.39
C ARG A 156 -10.84 -9.05 -14.74
N GLU A 157 -9.66 -9.59 -14.98
CA GLU A 157 -9.30 -10.27 -16.23
C GLU A 157 -10.02 -11.61 -16.41
N ALA A 158 -10.40 -12.25 -15.31
CA ALA A 158 -11.28 -13.41 -15.31
C ALA A 158 -12.70 -13.11 -15.83
N GLY A 159 -13.11 -11.84 -15.86
CA GLY A 159 -14.38 -11.36 -16.40
C GLY A 159 -15.30 -10.73 -15.35
N GLU A 160 -16.38 -10.11 -15.82
CA GLU A 160 -17.27 -9.30 -14.96
C GLU A 160 -17.90 -10.09 -13.81
N THR A 161 -18.13 -11.40 -13.98
CA THR A 161 -18.65 -12.29 -12.93
C THR A 161 -17.72 -12.43 -11.72
N TYR A 162 -16.41 -12.21 -11.91
CA TYR A 162 -15.37 -12.34 -10.88
C TYR A 162 -14.97 -11.00 -10.27
N ARG A 163 -15.47 -9.88 -10.82
CA ARG A 163 -14.94 -8.56 -10.53
C ARG A 163 -15.10 -8.17 -9.05
N LEU A 164 -13.98 -7.78 -8.44
CA LEU A 164 -13.98 -7.17 -7.12
C LEU A 164 -14.22 -5.67 -7.27
N HIS A 165 -15.37 -5.20 -6.82
CA HIS A 165 -15.67 -3.77 -6.78
C HIS A 165 -15.10 -3.15 -5.52
N ALA A 166 -14.21 -2.17 -5.67
CA ALA A 166 -13.93 -1.25 -4.58
C ALA A 166 -15.07 -0.23 -4.48
N ASP A 167 -15.45 0.12 -3.25
CA ASP A 167 -16.53 1.06 -2.97
C ASP A 167 -15.94 2.49 -2.83
N PRO A 168 -16.09 3.36 -3.85
CA PRO A 168 -15.53 4.71 -3.81
C PRO A 168 -16.19 5.58 -2.74
N ALA A 169 -17.44 5.28 -2.35
CA ALA A 169 -18.12 6.02 -1.29
C ALA A 169 -17.45 5.77 0.07
N ARG A 170 -16.96 4.54 0.31
CA ARG A 170 -16.16 4.21 1.51
C ARG A 170 -14.77 4.84 1.48
N ARG A 171 -14.25 5.14 0.30
CA ARG A 171 -12.98 5.87 0.15
C ARG A 171 -13.15 7.35 0.51
N ARG A 172 -14.34 7.93 0.33
CA ARG A 172 -14.58 9.32 0.73
C ARG A 172 -14.89 9.36 2.22
N ALA A 173 -13.84 9.51 3.01
CA ALA A 173 -14.05 9.88 4.40
C ALA A 173 -14.73 11.26 4.47
N THR A 174 -15.59 11.44 5.45
CA THR A 174 -16.23 12.73 5.73
C THR A 174 -15.17 13.69 6.29
N GLY A 175 -14.69 14.62 5.46
CA GLY A 175 -13.74 15.66 5.88
C GLY A 175 -12.79 16.10 4.76
N SER A 176 -12.12 17.24 4.94
CA SER A 176 -11.08 17.70 4.02
C SER A 176 -9.83 16.83 4.14
N THR A 177 -9.36 16.30 3.02
CA THR A 177 -8.08 15.56 2.95
C THR A 177 -6.91 16.52 2.81
N LEU A 178 -5.68 16.02 2.95
CA LEU A 178 -4.49 16.84 2.71
C LEU A 178 -4.37 17.20 1.22
N LEU A 179 -4.82 16.32 0.32
CA LEU A 179 -4.91 16.62 -1.11
C LEU A 179 -5.89 17.76 -1.41
N ASP A 180 -7.06 17.77 -0.77
CA ASP A 180 -8.04 18.87 -0.92
C ASP A 180 -7.44 20.19 -0.44
N TRP A 181 -6.75 20.17 0.71
CA TRP A 181 -6.03 21.33 1.23
C TRP A 181 -4.98 21.84 0.24
N ALA A 182 -4.19 20.94 -0.36
CA ALA A 182 -3.13 21.31 -1.29
C ALA A 182 -3.65 21.90 -2.61
N LEU A 183 -4.73 21.32 -3.15
CA LEU A 183 -5.40 21.83 -4.36
C LEU A 183 -6.01 23.22 -4.15
N ALA A 184 -6.34 23.59 -2.92
CA ALA A 184 -6.83 24.91 -2.56
C ALA A 184 -5.73 25.97 -2.35
N GLN A 185 -4.44 25.61 -2.39
CA GLN A 185 -3.35 26.56 -2.10
C GLN A 185 -3.05 27.51 -3.26
N PRO A 186 -3.08 28.84 -3.05
CA PRO A 186 -2.72 29.82 -4.08
C PRO A 186 -1.25 29.70 -4.53
N ALA A 187 -0.35 29.31 -3.63
CA ALA A 187 1.09 29.20 -3.87
C ALA A 187 1.49 27.93 -4.64
N LEU A 188 0.53 27.12 -5.09
CA LEU A 188 0.79 25.82 -5.73
C LEU A 188 1.66 25.96 -6.99
N SER A 189 1.46 27.01 -7.80
CA SER A 189 2.24 27.24 -9.02
C SER A 189 3.70 27.66 -8.75
N ALA A 190 4.04 28.02 -7.51
CA ALA A 190 5.42 28.33 -7.09
C ALA A 190 6.13 27.12 -6.46
N ALA A 191 5.39 26.07 -6.09
CA ALA A 191 5.96 24.85 -5.54
C ALA A 191 6.62 24.05 -6.69
N GLY A 192 7.89 24.35 -6.97
CA GLY A 192 8.69 23.55 -7.90
C GLY A 192 8.93 22.13 -7.38
N SER A 193 9.25 21.19 -8.27
CA SER A 193 9.71 19.86 -7.88
C SER A 193 11.09 19.92 -7.22
N VAL A 194 11.34 19.12 -6.17
CA VAL A 194 12.71 18.93 -5.66
C VAL A 194 13.45 17.97 -6.59
N PRO A 195 14.62 18.34 -7.13
CA PRO A 195 15.47 17.36 -7.80
C PRO A 195 15.92 16.32 -6.78
N VAL A 196 15.57 15.05 -7.02
CA VAL A 196 16.03 13.94 -6.19
C VAL A 196 17.47 13.64 -6.55
N ALA A 197 18.39 13.93 -5.62
CA ALA A 197 19.84 13.86 -5.84
C ALA A 197 20.46 12.47 -5.59
N ALA A 198 19.66 11.41 -5.47
CA ALA A 198 20.19 10.08 -5.16
C ALA A 198 20.52 9.29 -6.43
N GLU A 199 21.69 8.64 -6.43
CA GLU A 199 21.98 7.56 -7.39
C GLU A 199 20.89 6.49 -7.28
N PRO A 200 20.41 5.92 -8.39
CA PRO A 200 19.33 4.94 -8.36
C PRO A 200 19.82 3.65 -7.69
N THR A 201 19.47 3.48 -6.41
CA THR A 201 19.55 2.18 -5.74
C THR A 201 18.47 1.24 -6.29
N ASP A 202 18.65 -0.07 -6.15
CA ASP A 202 17.63 -1.06 -6.51
C ASP A 202 16.29 -0.79 -5.77
N PRO A 203 15.12 -0.89 -6.43
CA PRO A 203 13.83 -0.54 -5.81
C PRO A 203 13.49 -1.29 -4.52
N ALA A 204 13.90 -2.56 -4.41
CA ALA A 204 13.65 -3.34 -3.20
C ALA A 204 14.55 -2.88 -2.05
N THR A 205 15.75 -2.41 -2.36
CA THR A 205 16.68 -1.83 -1.38
C THR A 205 16.20 -0.47 -0.90
N ALA A 206 15.83 0.43 -1.82
CA ALA A 206 15.22 1.72 -1.51
C ALA A 206 14.00 1.57 -0.59
N HIS A 207 13.14 0.57 -0.89
CA HIS A 207 11.99 0.24 -0.06
C HIS A 207 12.37 -0.14 1.38
N ARG A 208 13.33 -1.06 1.55
CA ARG A 208 13.75 -1.53 2.89
C ARG A 208 14.37 -0.42 3.73
N GLU A 209 15.19 0.43 3.11
CA GLU A 209 15.81 1.58 3.76
C GLU A 209 14.77 2.62 4.20
N ALA A 210 13.82 2.94 3.32
CA ALA A 210 12.71 3.82 3.64
C ALA A 210 11.82 3.24 4.75
N ALA A 211 11.47 1.96 4.70
CA ALA A 211 10.68 1.30 5.74
C ALA A 211 11.40 1.34 7.10
N THR A 212 12.72 1.14 7.12
CA THR A 212 13.55 1.23 8.34
C THR A 212 13.58 2.66 8.90
N THR A 213 13.79 3.64 8.02
CA THR A 213 13.84 5.07 8.40
C THR A 213 12.49 5.59 8.91
N LEU A 214 11.39 5.15 8.29
CA LEU A 214 10.03 5.60 8.62
C LEU A 214 9.45 4.91 9.84
N ALA A 215 9.90 3.70 10.18
CA ALA A 215 9.38 2.92 11.32
C ALA A 215 9.28 3.71 12.64
N PRO A 216 10.32 4.45 13.10
CA PRO A 216 10.22 5.25 14.31
C PRO A 216 9.22 6.41 14.19
N LEU A 217 9.15 7.10 13.03
CA LEU A 217 8.21 8.20 12.81
C LEU A 217 6.75 7.72 12.81
N ILE A 218 6.49 6.59 12.16
CA ILE A 218 5.18 5.95 12.14
C ILE A 218 4.79 5.54 13.56
N SER A 219 5.68 4.86 14.28
CA SER A 219 5.40 4.41 15.65
C SER A 219 5.10 5.58 16.58
N HIS A 220 5.87 6.67 16.47
CA HIS A 220 5.63 7.89 17.23
C HIS A 220 4.26 8.52 16.92
N TYR A 221 3.92 8.65 15.64
CA TYR A 221 2.61 9.17 15.22
C TYR A 221 1.45 8.32 15.74
N LEU A 222 1.58 6.98 15.70
CA LEU A 222 0.57 6.06 16.21
C LEU A 222 0.34 6.23 17.72
N ILE A 223 1.41 6.46 18.49
CA ILE A 223 1.34 6.75 19.93
C ILE A 223 0.69 8.10 20.18
N GLU A 224 1.14 9.18 19.52
CA GLU A 224 0.56 10.52 19.68
C GLU A 224 -0.93 10.57 19.33
N SER A 225 -1.34 9.76 18.36
CA SER A 225 -2.74 9.66 17.92
C SER A 225 -3.60 8.79 18.84
N GLY A 226 -3.02 8.19 19.90
CA GLY A 226 -3.73 7.32 20.84
C GLY A 226 -4.14 5.96 20.26
N LEU A 227 -3.51 5.53 19.15
CA LEU A 227 -3.91 4.35 18.38
C LEU A 227 -3.17 3.08 18.79
N THR A 228 -2.14 3.20 19.63
CA THR A 228 -1.41 2.09 20.21
C THR A 228 -1.10 2.37 21.68
N THR A 229 -1.29 1.38 22.55
CA THR A 229 -1.09 1.50 24.01
C THR A 229 0.32 1.14 24.48
N GLY A 230 1.24 0.82 23.57
CA GLY A 230 2.60 0.42 23.91
C GLY A 230 3.48 1.63 24.23
N SER A 231 3.94 1.74 25.49
CA SER A 231 5.06 2.62 25.85
C SER A 231 6.37 2.01 25.36
N VAL A 232 6.60 1.99 24.06
CA VAL A 232 7.96 1.76 23.56
C VAL A 232 8.75 3.00 23.97
N GLY A 233 9.92 2.83 24.59
CA GLY A 233 10.87 3.92 24.80
C GLY A 233 11.34 4.44 23.44
N VAL A 234 10.50 5.24 22.80
CA VAL A 234 10.82 5.91 21.54
C VAL A 234 11.87 6.93 21.90
N SER A 235 13.11 6.63 21.52
CA SER A 235 14.19 7.59 21.59
C SER A 235 13.77 8.81 20.78
N THR A 236 13.56 9.92 21.48
CA THR A 236 13.27 11.24 20.91
C THR A 236 14.45 11.80 20.11
N ALA A 237 15.53 11.04 19.93
CA ALA A 237 16.71 11.42 19.16
C ALA A 237 16.46 11.62 17.65
N ALA A 238 15.25 11.31 17.16
CA ALA A 238 14.82 11.84 15.88
C ALA A 238 14.52 13.36 15.94
N ALA A 239 14.81 14.08 17.02
CA ALA A 239 14.65 15.54 17.15
C ALA A 239 15.69 16.37 16.35
N GLY A 240 16.04 15.92 15.15
CA GLY A 240 16.62 16.79 14.13
C GLY A 240 15.53 17.54 13.36
N GLU A 241 15.64 18.88 13.43
CA GLU A 241 15.37 19.86 12.36
C GLU A 241 13.91 20.26 12.03
N GLY A 242 13.59 21.52 12.39
CA GLY A 242 12.65 22.39 11.69
C GLY A 242 11.15 22.07 11.81
N MET A 243 10.35 23.11 12.05
CA MET A 243 8.92 23.02 11.82
C MET A 243 8.67 22.81 10.32
N VAL A 244 8.00 21.71 9.92
CA VAL A 244 7.65 21.45 8.52
C VAL A 244 6.62 22.49 8.06
N THR A 245 7.04 23.39 7.17
CA THR A 245 6.21 24.49 6.65
C THR A 245 5.17 23.98 5.66
N ASP A 246 4.18 24.81 5.31
CA ASP A 246 3.21 24.51 4.25
C ASP A 246 3.88 24.38 2.88
N GLU A 247 4.89 25.20 2.63
CA GLU A 247 5.68 25.14 1.41
C GLU A 247 6.43 23.81 1.28
N ASP A 248 7.07 23.34 2.36
CA ASP A 248 7.77 22.05 2.35
C ASP A 248 6.83 20.88 2.03
N LEU A 249 5.64 20.89 2.62
CA LEU A 249 4.65 19.84 2.42
C LEU A 249 4.11 19.85 0.99
N LEU A 250 3.74 21.03 0.47
CA LEU A 250 3.33 21.20 -0.92
C LEU A 250 4.40 20.72 -1.89
N ARG A 251 5.66 21.09 -1.66
CA ARG A 251 6.80 20.70 -2.49
C ARG A 251 6.97 19.17 -2.53
N SER A 252 6.80 18.52 -1.38
CA SER A 252 6.87 17.05 -1.26
C SER A 252 5.71 16.37 -2.00
N MET A 253 4.50 16.94 -1.91
CA MET A 253 3.32 16.43 -2.62
C MET A 253 3.46 16.57 -4.15
N VAL A 254 3.94 17.72 -4.63
CA VAL A 254 4.21 17.94 -6.06
C VAL A 254 5.28 16.97 -6.57
N SER A 255 6.37 16.80 -5.81
CA SER A 255 7.45 15.88 -6.19
C SER A 255 6.95 14.43 -6.26
N PHE A 256 6.15 13.99 -5.29
CA PHE A 256 5.51 12.68 -5.31
C PHE A 256 4.58 12.50 -6.52
N GLY A 257 3.70 13.47 -6.79
CA GLY A 257 2.78 13.42 -7.94
C GLY A 257 3.52 13.34 -9.29
N THR A 258 4.61 14.11 -9.43
CA THR A 258 5.47 14.11 -10.63
C THR A 258 6.13 12.75 -10.82
N ALA A 259 6.66 12.14 -9.74
CA ALA A 259 7.30 10.83 -9.80
C ALA A 259 6.31 9.67 -10.06
N LEU A 260 5.04 9.85 -9.70
CA LEU A 260 3.99 8.84 -9.81
C LEU A 260 3.53 8.60 -11.25
N ALA A 261 3.45 9.67 -12.06
CA ALA A 261 3.00 9.58 -13.46
C ALA A 261 3.81 8.55 -14.29
N PRO A 262 5.15 8.64 -14.41
CA PRO A 262 5.92 7.68 -15.19
C PRO A 262 5.91 6.27 -14.56
N ALA A 263 5.89 6.15 -13.23
CA ALA A 263 5.89 4.85 -12.54
C ALA A 263 4.58 4.06 -12.73
N THR A 264 3.49 4.75 -13.09
CA THR A 264 2.19 4.16 -13.42
C THR A 264 1.94 4.09 -14.93
N GLY A 265 2.92 4.46 -15.76
CA GLY A 265 2.80 4.46 -17.22
C GLY A 265 1.86 5.54 -17.78
N ARG A 266 1.55 6.59 -17.00
CA ARG A 266 0.68 7.69 -17.41
C ARG A 266 1.50 8.87 -17.91
N GLN A 267 1.02 9.56 -18.94
CA GLN A 267 1.59 10.82 -19.41
C GLN A 267 0.88 12.00 -18.75
N GLU A 268 1.64 13.02 -18.39
CA GLU A 268 1.08 14.30 -17.96
C GLU A 268 0.50 15.04 -19.17
N GLU A 269 -0.75 15.49 -19.05
CA GLU A 269 -1.35 16.41 -20.01
C GLU A 269 -0.87 17.85 -19.70
N GLY A 270 -0.51 18.62 -20.73
CA GLY A 270 0.16 19.92 -20.57
C GLY A 270 -0.60 20.92 -19.68
N GLY A 271 0.13 21.77 -18.95
CA GLY A 271 -0.45 22.76 -18.04
C GLY A 271 0.52 23.22 -16.94
N ASP A 272 -0.01 23.77 -15.86
CA ASP A 272 0.74 24.03 -14.61
C ASP A 272 1.19 22.68 -14.02
N ALA A 273 2.50 22.42 -14.06
CA ALA A 273 3.10 21.14 -13.65
C ALA A 273 2.74 20.75 -12.21
N SER A 274 2.68 21.72 -11.29
CA SER A 274 2.37 21.45 -9.89
C SER A 274 0.91 21.03 -9.72
N ARG A 275 -0.01 21.64 -10.47
CA ARG A 275 -1.42 21.21 -10.51
C ARG A 275 -1.59 19.86 -11.20
N ALA A 276 -0.87 19.62 -12.29
CA ALA A 276 -0.88 18.34 -12.99
C ALA A 276 -0.42 17.20 -12.06
N ALA A 277 0.66 17.41 -11.30
CA ALA A 277 1.17 16.46 -10.33
C ALA A 277 0.14 16.13 -9.23
N LEU A 278 -0.53 17.14 -8.64
CA LEU A 278 -1.59 16.88 -7.66
C LEU A 278 -2.82 16.23 -8.30
N GLY A 279 -3.16 16.62 -9.53
CA GLY A 279 -4.21 16.01 -10.33
C GLY A 279 -3.96 14.52 -10.60
N MET A 280 -2.70 14.12 -10.80
CA MET A 280 -2.30 12.71 -10.93
C MET A 280 -2.62 11.91 -9.67
N ILE A 281 -2.28 12.45 -8.49
CA ILE A 281 -2.59 11.81 -7.20
C ILE A 281 -4.11 11.66 -7.05
N HIS A 282 -4.86 12.72 -7.35
CA HIS A 282 -6.32 12.69 -7.28
C HIS A 282 -6.92 11.64 -8.24
N THR A 283 -6.42 11.59 -9.47
CA THR A 283 -6.88 10.66 -10.51
C THR A 283 -6.59 9.22 -10.13
N LEU A 284 -5.39 8.93 -9.61
CA LEU A 284 -5.04 7.58 -9.15
C LEU A 284 -5.89 7.16 -7.94
N ALA A 285 -6.11 8.05 -6.98
CA ALA A 285 -6.94 7.76 -5.80
C ALA A 285 -8.42 7.50 -6.15
N ALA A 286 -8.91 8.18 -7.19
CA ALA A 286 -10.24 8.00 -7.74
C ALA A 286 -10.33 6.79 -8.70
N ASP A 287 -9.21 6.19 -9.09
CA ASP A 287 -9.18 5.08 -10.02
C ASP A 287 -9.90 3.85 -9.42
N PRO A 288 -10.89 3.27 -10.11
CA PRO A 288 -11.50 2.01 -9.68
C PRO A 288 -10.52 0.84 -9.61
N HIS A 289 -9.32 0.98 -10.20
CA HIS A 289 -8.26 -0.02 -10.22
C HIS A 289 -7.22 0.14 -9.12
N PHE A 290 -7.14 1.32 -8.48
CA PHE A 290 -6.34 1.47 -7.26
C PHE A 290 -7.09 0.78 -6.13
N VAL A 291 -6.73 -0.43 -5.73
CA VAL A 291 -7.45 -1.23 -4.72
C VAL A 291 -6.61 -1.34 -3.45
N THR A 292 -7.24 -1.22 -2.28
CA THR A 292 -6.58 -1.39 -0.97
C THR A 292 -6.92 -2.75 -0.35
N PRO A 293 -6.14 -3.24 0.65
CA PRO A 293 -6.49 -4.47 1.38
C PRO A 293 -7.88 -4.38 2.04
N GLY A 294 -8.24 -3.20 2.56
CA GLY A 294 -9.54 -2.92 3.15
C GLY A 294 -10.68 -2.92 2.14
N ASP A 295 -10.46 -2.46 0.91
CA ASP A 295 -11.45 -2.56 -0.17
C ASP A 295 -11.79 -4.02 -0.48
N ILE A 296 -10.76 -4.90 -0.51
CA ILE A 296 -10.95 -6.34 -0.70
C ILE A 296 -11.65 -6.96 0.51
N HIS A 297 -11.20 -6.61 1.73
CA HIS A 297 -11.77 -7.15 2.96
C HIS A 297 -13.27 -6.88 3.10
N ARG A 298 -13.72 -5.68 2.69
CA ARG A 298 -15.11 -5.25 2.80
C ARG A 298 -15.94 -5.57 1.55
N ASN A 299 -15.39 -6.35 0.62
CA ASN A 299 -16.04 -6.62 -0.66
C ASN A 299 -17.23 -7.58 -0.48
N SER A 300 -18.43 -7.16 -0.89
CA SER A 300 -19.64 -7.97 -0.74
C SER A 300 -19.71 -9.19 -1.67
N ALA A 301 -18.84 -9.27 -2.68
CA ALA A 301 -18.72 -10.46 -3.51
C ALA A 301 -17.93 -11.58 -2.82
N LEU A 302 -17.27 -11.28 -1.70
CA LEU A 302 -16.47 -12.20 -0.92
C LEU A 302 -17.10 -12.45 0.46
N ARG A 303 -16.94 -13.66 0.99
CA ARG A 303 -17.28 -14.04 2.36
C ARG A 303 -16.06 -14.59 3.08
N GLU A 304 -15.93 -14.29 4.37
CA GLU A 304 -14.93 -14.95 5.21
C GLU A 304 -15.26 -16.46 5.30
N VAL A 305 -14.26 -17.27 4.97
CA VAL A 305 -14.30 -18.74 5.12
C VAL A 305 -13.72 -19.11 6.47
N THR A 306 -12.52 -18.60 6.74
CA THR A 306 -11.76 -18.98 7.92
C THR A 306 -10.74 -17.92 8.30
N ARG A 307 -10.28 -18.00 9.55
CA ARG A 307 -9.26 -17.12 10.11
C ARG A 307 -8.21 -17.93 10.86
N ILE A 308 -6.95 -17.63 10.56
CA ILE A 308 -5.79 -18.37 11.05
C ILE A 308 -4.85 -17.41 11.77
N GLN A 309 -4.69 -17.64 13.07
CA GLN A 309 -3.71 -16.91 13.87
C GLN A 309 -2.32 -17.46 13.63
N GLY A 310 -1.38 -16.58 13.29
CA GLY A 310 0.02 -16.94 13.19
C GLY A 310 0.68 -17.11 14.57
N PRO A 311 1.91 -17.64 14.61
CA PRO A 311 2.62 -17.88 15.85
C PRO A 311 2.81 -16.59 16.66
N THR A 312 2.44 -16.63 17.93
CA THR A 312 2.70 -15.53 18.88
C THR A 312 4.20 -15.40 19.13
N GLU A 313 4.69 -14.21 19.47
CA GLU A 313 6.13 -14.01 19.76
C GLU A 313 6.66 -14.92 20.88
N ARG A 314 5.78 -15.36 21.79
CA ARG A 314 6.12 -16.32 22.84
C ARG A 314 6.46 -17.71 22.30
N SER A 315 5.81 -18.15 21.22
CA SER A 315 6.03 -19.48 20.63
C SER A 315 7.28 -19.55 19.74
N ARG A 316 7.86 -18.41 19.32
CA ARG A 316 9.12 -18.35 18.55
C ARG A 316 10.39 -18.35 19.41
N ARG A 317 10.27 -18.22 20.74
CA ARG A 317 11.41 -18.19 21.68
C ARG A 317 11.62 -19.52 22.42
N SER A 318 10.80 -20.54 22.14
CA SER A 318 11.04 -21.89 22.62
C SER A 318 11.97 -22.61 21.64
N PRO A 319 13.16 -23.06 22.08
CA PRO A 319 14.10 -23.80 21.25
C PRO A 319 13.57 -25.17 20.83
#